data_AF-A0A9P6J4Y2-F1
#
_entry.id   AF-A0A9P6J4Y2-F1
#
_cell.length_a   1.000
_cell.length_b   1.000
_cell.length_c   1.000
_cell.angle_alpha   90.00
_cell.angle_beta   90.00
_cell.angle_gamma   90.00
#
_symmetry.space_group_name_H-M   'P 1'
#
loop_
_entity.id
_entity.type
_entity.pdbx_description
1 polymer ?
#
loop_
_entity_poly.entity_id
_entity_poly.type
_entity_poly.pdbx_seq_one_letter_code
_entity_poly.pdbx_strand_id
1 'polypeptide(L)'
;MSLSGNSPAGTGHVGTLTSDQSRALKQLYSALFEIQEKGTVTIVSEPIAAPAAPAAPAPAASGWGGGWFGSAAPAVPAEPVIEAPVTVTLEEIGLSPQEVHTSLWNNVLGDNPDALVLRFLRARKWHVANGLLMMLRAFKWRLEQNVED
;
A
#
# COMPACT_ATOMS: atom_id res chain seq x y z
N MET A 1 -23.47 0.82 -9.25
CA MET A 1 -23.00 -0.15 -10.26
C MET A 1 -21.97 -1.07 -9.61
N SER A 2 -22.24 -2.38 -9.53
CA SER A 2 -21.24 -3.35 -9.05
C SER A 2 -20.18 -3.56 -10.12
N LEU A 3 -18.95 -3.13 -9.88
CA LEU A 3 -17.77 -3.44 -10.69
C LEU A 3 -17.28 -4.89 -10.45
N SER A 4 -18.18 -5.81 -10.07
CA SER A 4 -17.87 -7.23 -9.86
C SER A 4 -17.77 -7.98 -11.19
N GLY A 5 -17.01 -7.43 -12.14
CA GLY A 5 -16.53 -8.18 -13.30
C GLY A 5 -15.30 -8.96 -12.88
N ASN A 6 -15.48 -10.25 -12.57
CA ASN A 6 -14.47 -11.32 -12.58
C ASN A 6 -13.11 -11.09 -11.87
N SER A 7 -12.96 -10.06 -11.04
CA SER A 7 -11.67 -9.75 -10.41
C SER A 7 -11.37 -10.78 -9.31
N PRO A 8 -10.25 -11.51 -9.38
CA PRO A 8 -9.94 -12.53 -8.39
C PRO A 8 -9.79 -11.93 -6.99
N ALA A 9 -10.08 -12.73 -5.97
CA ALA A 9 -9.83 -12.36 -4.58
C ALA A 9 -8.33 -12.07 -4.36
N GLY A 10 -8.03 -11.08 -3.53
CA GLY A 10 -6.68 -10.66 -3.17
C GLY A 10 -6.03 -9.65 -4.11
N THR A 11 -6.72 -9.14 -5.14
CA THR A 11 -6.13 -8.10 -6.03
C THR A 11 -5.92 -6.75 -5.36
N GLY A 12 -6.47 -6.53 -4.16
CA GLY A 12 -6.32 -5.29 -3.41
C GLY A 12 -7.21 -4.15 -3.90
N HIS A 13 -8.22 -4.44 -4.71
CA HIS A 13 -9.27 -3.47 -5.05
C HIS A 13 -10.47 -3.62 -4.10
N VAL A 14 -11.30 -2.58 -4.05
CA VAL A 14 -12.54 -2.58 -3.27
C VAL A 14 -13.38 -3.82 -3.61
N GLY A 15 -13.85 -4.53 -2.58
CA GLY A 15 -14.63 -5.75 -2.73
C GLY A 15 -13.83 -7.04 -3.00
N THR A 16 -12.51 -6.96 -3.12
CA THR A 16 -11.63 -8.11 -3.39
C THR A 16 -10.59 -8.37 -2.30
N LEU A 17 -10.70 -7.72 -1.14
CA LEU A 17 -9.66 -7.76 -0.11
C LEU A 17 -9.62 -9.11 0.61
N THR A 18 -8.41 -9.59 0.91
CA THR A 18 -8.22 -10.64 1.92
C THR A 18 -8.38 -10.07 3.34
N SER A 19 -8.39 -10.94 4.34
CA SER A 19 -8.42 -10.52 5.76
C SER A 19 -7.23 -9.65 6.14
N ASP A 20 -6.02 -10.01 5.69
CA ASP A 20 -4.81 -9.25 5.99
C ASP A 20 -4.77 -7.91 5.26
N GLN A 21 -5.23 -7.88 4.00
CA GLN A 21 -5.38 -6.64 3.24
C GLN A 21 -6.40 -5.70 3.89
N SER A 22 -7.51 -6.25 4.39
CA SER A 22 -8.52 -5.49 5.13
C SER A 22 -7.98 -4.96 6.46
N ARG A 23 -7.09 -5.71 7.13
CA ARG A 23 -6.40 -5.25 8.34
C ARG A 23 -5.47 -4.08 8.03
N ALA A 24 -4.66 -4.19 6.99
CA ALA A 24 -3.75 -3.13 6.55
C ALA A 24 -4.50 -1.83 6.20
N LEU A 25 -5.64 -1.96 5.51
CA LEU A 25 -6.51 -0.83 5.20
C LEU A 25 -6.99 -0.11 6.47
N LYS A 26 -7.48 -0.87 7.46
CA LYS A 26 -7.90 -0.31 8.75
C LYS A 26 -6.75 0.35 9.50
N GLN A 27 -5.57 -0.29 9.54
CA GLN A 27 -4.38 0.26 10.19
C GLN A 27 -3.96 1.59 9.54
N LEU A 28 -3.99 1.69 8.20
CA LEU A 28 -3.68 2.95 7.54
C LEU A 28 -4.69 4.04 7.85
N TYR A 29 -5.99 3.73 7.88
CA TYR A 29 -7.01 4.70 8.28
C TYR A 29 -6.85 5.16 9.73
N SER A 30 -6.60 4.24 10.66
CA SER A 30 -6.31 4.60 12.05
C SER A 30 -5.11 5.53 12.14
N ALA A 31 -4.02 5.21 11.42
CA ALA A 31 -2.84 6.07 11.41
C ALA A 31 -3.10 7.43 10.77
N LEU A 32 -3.93 7.49 9.73
CA LEU A 32 -4.32 8.73 9.04
C LEU A 32 -5.15 9.65 9.96
N PHE A 33 -6.10 9.10 10.71
CA PHE A 33 -6.89 9.89 11.65
C PHE A 33 -6.07 10.33 12.86
N GLU A 34 -5.20 9.45 13.38
CA GLU A 34 -4.32 9.81 14.48
C GLU A 34 -3.33 10.91 14.10
N ILE A 35 -2.73 10.84 12.90
CA ILE A 35 -1.81 11.90 12.46
C ILE A 35 -2.54 13.21 12.14
N GLN A 36 -3.81 13.17 11.71
CA GLN A 36 -4.65 14.36 11.56
C GLN A 36 -5.05 14.99 12.91
N GLU A 37 -5.12 14.20 13.98
CA GLU A 37 -5.43 14.71 15.31
C GLU A 37 -4.18 15.26 16.02
N LYS A 38 -3.06 14.52 15.94
CA LYS A 38 -1.89 14.75 16.79
C LYS A 38 -0.69 15.37 16.06
N GLY A 39 -0.70 15.41 14.73
CA GLY A 39 0.47 15.76 13.91
C GLY A 39 1.54 14.66 13.85
N THR A 40 1.41 13.59 14.64
CA THR A 40 2.35 12.46 14.65
C THR A 40 1.64 11.15 14.90
N VAL A 41 2.21 10.05 14.38
CA VAL A 41 1.76 8.68 14.63
C VAL A 41 2.94 7.72 14.63
N THR A 42 2.93 6.74 15.53
CA THR A 42 3.88 5.62 15.52
C THR A 42 3.19 4.35 15.04
N ILE A 43 3.73 3.76 13.99
CA ILE A 43 3.17 2.58 13.31
C ILE A 43 4.09 1.39 13.52
N VAL A 44 3.54 0.31 14.06
CA VAL A 44 4.18 -1.00 14.05
C VAL A 44 3.67 -1.74 12.82
N SER A 45 4.52 -1.95 11.83
CA SER A 45 4.13 -2.69 10.62
C SER A 45 4.26 -4.19 10.91
N GLU A 46 3.15 -4.92 10.84
CA GLU A 46 3.18 -6.37 10.85
C GLU A 46 3.56 -6.88 9.44
N PRO A 47 4.43 -7.89 9.33
CA PRO A 47 4.73 -8.49 8.04
C PRO A 47 3.47 -9.19 7.53
N ILE A 48 2.86 -8.61 6.49
CA ILE A 48 1.84 -9.30 5.72
C ILE A 48 2.58 -10.24 4.80
N ALA A 49 2.26 -11.54 4.87
CA ALA A 49 2.81 -12.52 3.95
C ALA A 49 2.61 -11.98 2.53
N ALA A 50 3.72 -11.78 1.81
CA ALA A 50 3.64 -11.28 0.46
C ALA A 50 2.63 -12.14 -0.29
N PRO A 51 1.62 -11.56 -0.97
CA PRO A 51 0.72 -12.36 -1.77
C PRO A 51 1.62 -13.19 -2.68
N ALA A 52 1.45 -14.51 -2.66
CA ALA A 52 2.21 -15.42 -3.49
C ALA A 52 2.21 -14.79 -4.88
N ALA A 53 3.40 -14.38 -5.35
CA ALA A 53 3.51 -13.70 -6.63
C ALA A 53 2.72 -14.56 -7.62
N PRO A 54 1.80 -13.99 -8.42
CA PRO A 54 1.08 -14.78 -9.40
C PRO A 54 2.13 -15.59 -10.13
N ALA A 55 1.97 -16.92 -10.12
CA ALA A 55 2.93 -17.81 -10.74
C ALA A 55 3.23 -17.22 -12.12
N ALA A 56 4.47 -16.80 -12.33
CA ALA A 56 4.87 -16.22 -13.61
C ALA A 56 4.37 -17.21 -14.67
N PRO A 57 3.68 -16.76 -15.73
CA PRO A 57 3.22 -17.68 -16.75
C PRO A 57 4.43 -18.47 -17.22
N ALA A 58 4.36 -19.80 -17.10
CA ALA A 58 5.42 -20.67 -17.55
C ALA A 58 5.79 -20.24 -18.98
N PRO A 59 7.07 -19.99 -19.30
CA PRO A 59 7.44 -19.61 -20.65
C PRO A 59 6.95 -20.72 -21.58
N ALA A 60 6.18 -20.35 -22.59
CA ALA A 60 5.71 -21.28 -23.61
C ALA A 60 6.93 -22.01 -24.17
N ALA A 61 6.92 -23.33 -24.07
CA ALA A 61 7.96 -24.17 -24.61
C ALA A 61 7.99 -24.01 -26.14
N SER A 62 8.98 -23.27 -26.65
CA SER A 62 9.50 -23.48 -28.00
C SER A 62 10.84 -24.20 -27.86
N GLY A 63 10.83 -25.50 -28.17
CA GLY A 63 12.03 -26.32 -28.11
C GLY A 63 13.07 -25.93 -29.16
N TRP A 64 14.34 -25.93 -28.77
CA TRP A 64 15.39 -26.77 -29.34
C TRP A 64 16.71 -26.52 -28.56
N GLY A 65 17.06 -27.43 -27.65
CA GLY A 65 18.44 -27.60 -27.17
C GLY A 65 18.84 -26.90 -25.86
N GLY A 66 18.96 -27.71 -24.80
CA GLY A 66 20.13 -27.65 -23.91
C GLY A 66 20.11 -26.67 -22.73
N GLY A 67 19.55 -27.14 -21.61
CA GLY A 67 20.20 -27.06 -20.29
C GLY A 67 20.47 -25.67 -19.68
N TRP A 68 19.45 -25.07 -19.06
CA TRP A 68 19.60 -23.91 -18.16
C TRP A 68 18.79 -24.06 -16.86
N PHE A 69 18.33 -25.27 -16.53
CA PHE A 69 17.68 -25.56 -15.24
C PHE A 69 18.73 -25.60 -14.12
N GLY A 70 19.18 -24.42 -13.70
CA GLY A 70 19.71 -24.23 -12.36
C GLY A 70 18.60 -24.57 -11.37
N SER A 71 18.84 -25.59 -10.55
CA SER A 71 17.97 -25.95 -9.44
C SER A 71 17.75 -24.72 -8.56
N ALA A 72 16.49 -24.27 -8.44
CA ALA A 72 16.15 -23.23 -7.48
C ALA A 72 16.44 -23.77 -6.09
N ALA A 73 17.44 -23.18 -5.40
CA ALA A 73 17.64 -23.44 -3.99
C ALA A 73 16.32 -23.14 -3.25
N PRO A 74 15.89 -24.00 -2.31
CA PRO A 74 14.70 -23.71 -1.52
C PRO A 74 14.90 -22.34 -0.86
N ALA A 75 13.93 -21.45 -1.06
CA ALA A 75 13.89 -20.17 -0.37
C ALA A 75 13.96 -20.47 1.13
N VAL A 76 15.10 -20.20 1.74
CA VAL A 76 15.28 -20.27 3.18
C VAL A 76 14.18 -19.36 3.75
N PRO A 77 13.25 -19.86 4.58
CA PRO A 77 12.24 -19.01 5.16
C PRO A 77 12.96 -17.91 5.92
N ALA A 78 12.88 -16.69 5.38
CA ALA A 78 13.48 -15.52 6.01
C ALA A 78 12.88 -15.44 7.41
N GLU A 79 13.72 -15.51 8.44
CA GLU A 79 13.27 -15.30 9.80
C GLU A 79 12.50 -13.97 9.85
N PRO A 80 11.36 -13.90 10.55
CA PRO A 80 10.56 -12.69 10.59
C PRO A 80 11.40 -11.58 11.23
N VAL A 81 11.93 -10.70 10.39
CA VAL A 81 12.62 -9.49 10.83
C VAL A 81 11.55 -8.61 11.48
N ILE A 82 11.60 -8.48 12.79
CA ILE A 82 10.77 -7.55 13.53
C ILE A 82 11.27 -6.16 13.18
N GLU A 83 10.57 -5.48 12.27
CA GLU A 83 10.87 -4.10 11.91
C GLU A 83 10.59 -3.19 13.11
N ALA A 84 11.51 -2.26 13.38
CA ALA A 84 11.32 -1.29 14.44
C ALA A 84 10.07 -0.41 14.14
N PRO A 85 9.35 0.04 15.18
CA PRO A 85 8.24 0.97 15.00
C PRO A 85 8.68 2.22 14.22
N VAL A 86 7.87 2.64 13.26
CA VAL A 86 8.14 3.83 12.44
C VAL A 86 7.28 4.97 12.94
N THR A 87 7.92 6.04 13.41
CA THR A 87 7.23 7.29 13.74
C THR A 87 7.22 8.21 12.53
N VAL A 88 6.03 8.76 12.23
CA VAL A 88 5.81 9.75 11.18
C VAL A 88 5.32 11.04 11.84
N THR A 89 5.92 12.18 11.48
CA THR A 89 5.57 13.52 11.96
C THR A 89 5.26 14.41 10.77
N LEU A 90 4.19 15.21 10.85
CA LEU A 90 3.80 16.10 9.75
C LEU A 90 4.76 17.28 9.62
N GLU A 91 5.36 17.72 10.71
CA GLU A 91 6.34 18.81 10.73
C GLU A 91 7.56 18.48 9.86
N GLU A 92 8.07 17.24 9.93
CA GLU A 92 9.19 16.78 9.09
C GLU A 92 8.79 16.68 7.61
N ILE A 93 7.52 16.36 7.34
CA ILE A 93 6.98 16.33 5.98
C ILE A 93 6.68 17.76 5.51
N GLY A 94 6.51 18.75 6.38
CA GLY A 94 6.09 20.10 6.01
C GLY A 94 4.63 20.15 5.56
N LEU A 95 3.76 19.47 6.30
CA LEU A 95 2.31 19.55 6.18
C LEU A 95 1.70 19.92 7.55
N SER A 96 0.53 20.53 7.52
CA SER A 96 -0.34 20.67 8.69
C SER A 96 -1.43 19.59 8.70
N PRO A 97 -2.02 19.27 9.86
CA PRO A 97 -3.11 18.31 9.92
C PRO A 97 -4.33 18.71 9.07
N GLN A 98 -4.62 20.01 8.99
CA GLN A 98 -5.71 20.55 8.17
C GLN A 98 -5.46 20.36 6.67
N GLU A 99 -4.22 20.54 6.20
CA GLU A 99 -3.84 20.28 4.82
C GLU A 99 -3.99 18.79 4.49
N VAL A 100 -3.56 17.89 5.39
CA VAL A 100 -3.76 16.44 5.20
C VAL A 100 -5.24 16.08 5.08
N HIS A 101 -6.09 16.62 5.95
CA HIS A 101 -7.53 16.38 5.89
C HIS A 101 -8.14 16.89 4.59
N THR A 102 -7.80 18.12 4.18
CA THR A 102 -8.34 18.75 2.97
C THR A 102 -7.86 18.02 1.72
N SER A 103 -6.57 17.75 1.61
CA SER A 103 -5.99 17.00 0.50
C SER A 103 -6.58 15.60 0.38
N LEU A 104 -6.84 14.90 1.49
CA LEU A 104 -7.48 13.58 1.43
C LEU A 104 -8.79 13.66 0.64
N TRP A 105 -9.70 14.55 1.02
CA TRP A 105 -11.02 14.65 0.39
C TRP A 105 -10.96 15.22 -1.03
N ASN A 106 -10.07 16.18 -1.29
CA ASN A 106 -9.82 16.70 -2.65
C ASN A 106 -9.25 15.63 -3.60
N ASN A 107 -8.61 14.59 -3.07
CA ASN A 107 -8.08 13.48 -3.87
C ASN A 107 -9.05 12.29 -3.98
N VAL A 108 -10.05 12.19 -3.09
CA VAL A 108 -11.13 11.20 -3.20
C VAL A 108 -12.13 11.61 -4.29
N LEU A 109 -12.54 12.89 -4.32
CA LEU A 109 -13.59 13.40 -5.23
C LEU A 109 -14.84 12.50 -5.24
N GLY A 110 -15.24 11.99 -6.41
CA GLY A 110 -16.38 11.08 -6.56
C GLY A 110 -16.04 9.59 -6.50
N ASP A 111 -14.79 9.23 -6.19
CA ASP A 111 -14.34 7.83 -6.09
C ASP A 111 -14.64 7.24 -4.69
N ASN A 112 -14.50 5.93 -4.54
CA ASN A 112 -14.55 5.30 -3.23
C ASN A 112 -13.31 5.72 -2.41
N PRO A 113 -13.46 6.20 -1.16
CA PRO A 113 -12.33 6.64 -0.34
C PRO A 113 -11.30 5.52 -0.08
N ASP A 114 -11.76 4.27 0.05
CA ASP A 114 -10.88 3.11 0.21
C ASP A 114 -10.02 2.92 -1.04
N ALA A 115 -10.55 3.22 -2.24
CA ALA A 115 -9.81 3.05 -3.49
C ALA A 115 -8.56 3.93 -3.54
N LEU A 116 -8.64 5.17 -3.02
CA LEU A 116 -7.48 6.06 -2.91
C LEU A 116 -6.43 5.44 -1.97
N VAL A 117 -6.84 5.04 -0.77
CA VAL A 117 -5.96 4.46 0.24
C VAL A 117 -5.31 3.15 -0.24
N LEU A 118 -6.09 2.28 -0.86
CA LEU A 118 -5.63 0.99 -1.40
C LEU A 118 -4.59 1.16 -2.51
N ARG A 119 -4.59 2.27 -3.27
CA ARG A 119 -3.52 2.55 -4.25
C ARG A 119 -2.16 2.65 -3.56
N PHE A 120 -2.08 3.36 -2.44
CA PHE A 120 -0.82 3.53 -1.70
C PHE A 120 -0.36 2.23 -1.02
N LEU A 121 -1.30 1.48 -0.42
CA LEU A 121 -0.99 0.19 0.19
C LEU A 121 -0.44 -0.82 -0.83
N ARG A 122 -1.10 -0.97 -2.00
CA ARG A 122 -0.62 -1.87 -3.04
C ARG A 122 0.76 -1.48 -3.56
N ALA A 123 0.97 -0.19 -3.83
CA ALA A 123 2.26 0.32 -4.31
C ALA A 123 3.40 0.08 -3.32
N ARG A 124 3.09 -0.05 -2.03
CA ARG A 124 4.06 -0.32 -0.95
C ARG A 124 3.97 -1.74 -0.43
N LYS A 125 3.49 -2.69 -1.24
CA LYS A 125 3.41 -4.12 -0.92
C LYS A 125 2.73 -4.39 0.43
N TRP A 126 1.69 -3.61 0.74
CA TRP A 126 0.92 -3.64 1.98
C TRP A 126 1.67 -3.21 3.25
N HIS A 127 2.85 -2.60 3.11
CA HIS A 127 3.55 -2.00 4.23
C HIS A 127 2.88 -0.68 4.64
N VAL A 128 2.25 -0.66 5.82
CA VAL A 128 1.40 0.44 6.29
C VAL A 128 2.18 1.75 6.45
N ALA A 129 3.28 1.76 7.20
CA ALA A 129 4.04 3.00 7.42
C ALA A 129 4.57 3.62 6.13
N ASN A 130 5.13 2.80 5.23
CA ASN A 130 5.59 3.23 3.91
C ASN A 130 4.44 3.70 3.02
N GLY A 131 3.27 3.07 3.12
CA GLY A 131 2.04 3.50 2.46
C GLY A 131 1.62 4.92 2.89
N LEU A 132 1.59 5.16 4.20
CA LEU A 132 1.23 6.47 4.76
C LEU A 132 2.24 7.53 4.34
N LEU A 133 3.54 7.25 4.50
CA LEU A 133 4.59 8.20 4.13
C LEU A 133 4.56 8.55 2.64
N MET A 134 4.28 7.58 1.76
CA MET A 134 4.11 7.86 0.33
C MET A 134 2.89 8.74 0.07
N MET A 135 1.77 8.47 0.75
CA MET A 135 0.54 9.26 0.61
C MET A 135 0.74 10.72 1.03
N LEU A 136 1.34 10.95 2.20
CA LEU A 136 1.60 12.29 2.72
C LEU A 136 2.56 13.07 1.81
N ARG A 137 3.63 12.42 1.31
CA ARG A 137 4.54 13.05 0.33
C ARG A 137 3.83 13.40 -0.98
N ALA A 138 2.89 12.58 -1.43
CA ALA A 138 2.09 12.87 -2.61
C ALA A 138 1.15 14.07 -2.38
N PHE A 139 0.48 14.16 -1.22
CA PHE A 139 -0.34 15.32 -0.87
C PHE A 139 0.48 16.60 -0.81
N LYS A 140 1.65 16.57 -0.14
CA LYS A 140 2.59 17.70 -0.12
C LYS A 140 2.92 18.17 -1.53
N TRP A 141 3.35 17.25 -2.39
CA TRP A 141 3.72 17.61 -3.76
C TRP A 141 2.55 18.25 -4.53
N ARG A 142 1.32 17.74 -4.38
CA ARG A 142 0.14 18.30 -5.05
C ARG A 142 -0.17 19.72 -4.59
N LEU A 143 -0.02 20.01 -3.29
CA LEU A 143 -0.18 21.35 -2.73
C LEU A 143 0.91 22.29 -3.25
N GLU A 144 2.17 21.86 -3.27
CA GLU A 144 3.30 22.66 -3.78
C GLU A 144 3.19 22.96 -5.28
N GLN A 145 2.64 22.03 -6.06
CA GLN A 145 2.43 22.20 -7.50
C GLN A 145 1.08 22.82 -7.86
N ASN A 146 0.28 23.18 -6.86
CA ASN A 146 -1.04 23.77 -7.03
C ASN A 146 -1.94 23.00 -8.01
N VAL A 147 -1.94 21.66 -7.89
CA VAL A 147 -2.67 20.76 -8.82
C VAL A 147 -4.19 20.83 -8.63
N GLU A 148 -4.64 21.43 -7.53
CA GLU A 148 -6.05 21.46 -7.11
C GLU A 148 -6.77 22.77 -7.50
N ASP A 149 -6.02 23.76 -8.04
CA ASP A 149 -6.53 25.00 -8.64
C ASP A 149 -6.68 24.87 -10.17
#